data_AF-A0AAT9R617-F1
#
_entry.id   AF-A0AAT9R617-F1
#
_cell.length_a   1.000
_cell.length_b   1.000
_cell.length_c   1.000
_cell.angle_alpha   90.00
_cell.angle_beta   90.00
_cell.angle_gamma   90.00
#
_symmetry.space_group_name_H-M   'P 1'
#
loop_
_entity.id
_entity.type
_entity.pdbx_description
1 polymer ?
#
loop_
_entity_poly.entity_id
_entity_poly.type
_entity_poly.pdbx_seq_one_letter_code
_entity_poly.pdbx_strand_id
1 'polypeptide(L)' 'MDVATQEQPEPGPDRLTIRVRLRGQTVVWSDLTYPGLDGRPIEEVRFRLEQYLGEVERAYAALKRHPCSQ' A
#
# COMPACT_ATOMS: atom_id res chain seq x y z
N MET A 1 17.33 -2.09 -16.43
CA MET A 1 17.29 -2.51 -15.02
C MET A 1 16.07 -3.39 -14.87
N ASP A 2 16.26 -4.70 -14.94
CA ASP A 2 15.19 -5.68 -14.76
C ASP A 2 14.87 -5.83 -13.28
N VAL A 3 13.67 -5.40 -12.89
CA VAL A 3 13.10 -5.73 -11.58
C VAL A 3 12.77 -7.22 -11.64
N ALA A 4 13.58 -8.03 -10.95
CA ALA A 4 13.31 -9.45 -10.76
C ALA A 4 11.89 -9.61 -10.20
N THR A 5 10.99 -10.16 -11.00
CA THR A 5 9.64 -10.51 -10.56
C THR A 5 9.79 -11.80 -9.75
N GLN A 6 10.12 -11.68 -8.46
CA GLN A 6 10.00 -12.79 -7.53
C GLN A 6 8.53 -13.21 -7.53
N GLU A 7 8.24 -14.48 -7.81
CA GLU A 7 6.91 -15.06 -7.67
C GLU A 7 6.46 -14.83 -6.22
N GLN A 8 5.53 -13.89 -6.04
CA GLN A 8 4.95 -13.61 -4.74
C GLN A 8 4.06 -14.80 -4.37
N PRO A 9 4.25 -15.41 -3.18
CA PRO A 9 3.40 -16.50 -2.73
C PRO A 9 1.94 -16.04 -2.72
N GLU A 10 1.00 -16.93 -3.06
CA GLU A 10 -0.42 -16.60 -3.04
C GLU A 10 -0.81 -16.01 -1.66
N PRO A 11 -1.47 -14.85 -1.62
CA PRO A 11 -1.88 -14.24 -0.37
C PRO A 11 -2.89 -15.16 0.34
N GLY A 12 -2.53 -15.62 1.53
CA GLY A 12 -3.49 -16.23 2.45
C GLY A 12 -4.54 -15.20 2.91
N PRO A 13 -5.63 -15.63 3.57
CA PRO A 13 -6.76 -14.77 3.93
C PRO A 13 -6.39 -13.56 4.81
N ASP A 14 -5.26 -13.61 5.52
CA ASP A 14 -4.74 -12.53 6.36
C ASP A 14 -3.63 -11.69 5.70
N ARG A 15 -3.32 -11.92 4.42
CA ARG A 15 -2.24 -11.22 3.72
C ARG A 15 -2.82 -10.33 2.62
N LEU A 16 -2.60 -9.03 2.75
CA LEU A 16 -2.87 -8.07 1.69
C LEU A 16 -1.66 -7.96 0.76
N THR A 17 -1.82 -8.38 -0.48
CA THR A 17 -0.86 -8.08 -1.56
C THR A 17 -1.28 -6.78 -2.24
N ILE A 18 -0.36 -5.83 -2.32
CA ILE A 18 -0.57 -4.57 -3.05
C ILE A 18 0.52 -4.40 -4.10
N ARG A 19 0.15 -3.94 -5.29
CA ARG A 19 1.12 -3.49 -6.28
C ARG A 19 1.18 -1.97 -6.28
N VAL A 20 2.35 -1.44 -5.91
CA VAL A 20 2.59 0.01 -5.85
C VAL A 20 3.37 0.47 -7.09
N ARG A 21 2.89 1.51 -7.76
CA ARG A 21 3.52 2.12 -8.93
C ARG A 21 3.59 3.64 -8.76
N LEU A 22 4.68 4.26 -9.21
CA LEU A 22 4.83 5.72 -9.28
C LEU A 22 4.65 6.18 -10.73
N ARG A 23 3.72 7.10 -10.96
CA ARG A 23 3.46 7.74 -12.26
C ARG A 23 3.53 9.25 -12.10
N GLY A 24 4.68 9.83 -12.45
CA GLY A 24 4.96 11.24 -12.15
C GLY A 24 4.86 11.49 -10.63
N GLN A 25 4.02 12.44 -10.22
CA GLN A 25 3.74 12.75 -8.82
C GLN A 25 2.54 11.97 -8.24
N THR A 26 2.08 10.90 -8.91
CA THR A 26 0.96 10.08 -8.43
C THR A 26 1.45 8.69 -8.04
N VAL A 27 1.18 8.29 -6.80
CA VAL A 27 1.34 6.92 -6.32
C VAL A 27 0.04 6.16 -6.59
N VAL A 28 0.13 5.02 -7.26
CA VAL A 28 -1.00 4.15 -7.60
C VAL A 28 -0.82 2.83 -6.88
N TRP A 29 -1.83 2.42 -6.12
CA TRP A 29 -1.94 1.08 -5.58
C TRP A 29 -2.97 0.32 -6.39
N SER A 30 -2.61 -0.88 -6.84
CA SER A 30 -3.42 -1.77 -7.67
C SER A 30 -3.43 -3.18 -7.09
N ASP A 31 -4.27 -4.05 -7.65
CA ASP A 31 -4.52 -5.42 -7.18
C ASP A 31 -5.15 -5.43 -5.77
N LEU A 32 -6.01 -4.45 -5.50
CA LEU A 32 -6.76 -4.36 -4.25
C LEU A 32 -8.08 -5.14 -4.34
N THR A 33 -8.57 -5.62 -3.19
CA THR A 33 -9.90 -6.23 -3.08
C THR A 33 -10.54 -5.81 -1.76
N TYR A 34 -10.67 -4.50 -1.56
CA TYR A 34 -11.27 -3.91 -0.35
C TYR A 34 -12.72 -3.46 -0.62
N PRO A 35 -13.68 -3.66 0.31
CA PRO A 35 -15.05 -3.20 0.12
C PRO A 35 -15.14 -1.68 0.06
N GLY A 36 -15.61 -1.15 -1.07
CA GLY A 36 -15.97 0.25 -1.22
C GLY A 36 -17.23 0.62 -0.43
N LEU A 37 -17.44 1.92 -0.22
CA LEU A 37 -18.61 2.45 0.48
C LEU A 37 -19.94 2.12 -0.23
N ASP A 38 -19.88 1.89 -1.54
CA ASP A 38 -21.00 1.49 -2.39
C ASP A 38 -21.17 -0.04 -2.48
N GLY A 39 -20.39 -0.80 -1.71
CA GLY A 39 -20.38 -2.26 -1.74
C GLY A 39 -19.64 -2.86 -2.93
N ARG A 40 -19.04 -2.05 -3.80
CA ARG A 40 -18.21 -2.54 -4.92
C ARG A 40 -16.76 -2.67 -4.47
N PRO A 41 -16.00 -3.67 -4.97
CA PRO A 41 -14.59 -3.79 -4.64
C PRO A 41 -13.82 -2.58 -5.19
N ILE A 42 -12.97 -2.00 -4.34
CA ILE A 42 -11.95 -1.04 -4.76
C ILE A 42 -10.74 -1.84 -5.19
N GLU A 43 -10.41 -1.73 -6.48
CA GLU A 43 -9.27 -2.42 -7.10
C GLU A 43 -8.03 -1.52 -7.26
N GLU A 44 -8.24 -0.20 -7.32
CA GLU A 44 -7.18 0.79 -7.48
C GLU A 44 -7.46 2.04 -6.63
N VAL A 45 -6.41 2.57 -5.98
CA VAL A 45 -6.43 3.88 -5.32
C VAL A 45 -5.22 4.71 -5.73
N ARG A 46 -5.37 6.04 -5.69
CA ARG A 46 -4.39 6.98 -6.21
C ARG A 46 -4.14 8.10 -5.21
N PHE A 47 -2.88 8.42 -4.99
CA PHE A 47 -2.45 9.43 -4.03
C PHE A 47 -1.49 10.41 -4.70
N ARG A 48 -1.51 11.68 -4.26
CA ARG A 48 -0.42 12.61 -4.56
C ARG A 48 0.82 12.19 -3.78
N LEU A 49 1.99 12.23 -4.42
CA LEU A 49 3.25 11.75 -3.85
C LEU A 49 3.59 12.43 -2.52
N GLU A 50 3.45 13.75 -2.45
CA GLU A 50 3.73 14.54 -1.24
C GLU A 50 2.86 14.10 -0.07
N GLN A 51 1.56 13.91 -0.32
CA GLN A 51 0.62 13.43 0.68
C GLN A 51 0.97 12.01 1.14
N TYR A 52 1.27 11.13 0.18
CA TYR A 52 1.63 9.75 0.46
C TYR A 52 2.87 9.64 1.35
N LEU A 53 3.94 10.37 1.02
CA LEU A 53 5.17 10.39 1.82
C LEU A 53 4.92 10.96 3.22
N GLY A 54 4.10 12.00 3.34
CA GLY A 54 3.73 12.57 4.63
C GLY A 54 3.00 11.58 5.54
N GLU A 55 2.11 10.74 4.99
CA GLU A 55 1.44 9.69 5.77
C GLU A 55 2.41 8.57 6.19
N VAL A 56 3.31 8.15 5.29
CA VAL A 56 4.32 7.14 5.61
C VAL A 56 5.22 7.63 6.75
N GLU A 57 5.67 8.89 6.70
CA GLU A 57 6.48 9.48 7.76
C GLU A 57 5.73 9.53 9.09
N ARG A 58 4.46 9.96 9.09
CA ARG A 58 3.61 9.97 10.30
C ARG A 58 3.44 8.58 10.89
N ALA A 59 3.13 7.58 10.06
CA ALA A 59 2.95 6.20 10.49
C ALA A 59 4.25 5.64 11.10
N TYR A 60 5.39 5.89 10.44
CA TYR A 60 6.70 5.47 10.93
C TYR A 60 7.07 6.16 12.25
N ALA A 61 6.79 7.45 12.39
CA ALA A 61 6.98 8.18 13.63
C ALA A 61 6.08 7.64 14.75
N ALA A 62 4.82 7.28 14.46
CA ALA A 62 3.91 6.67 15.43
C ALA A 62 4.42 5.31 15.92
N LEU A 63 4.92 4.47 15.01
CA LEU A 63 5.54 3.19 15.34
C LEU A 63 6.78 3.36 16.23
N LYS A 64 7.61 4.38 15.97
CA LYS A 64 8.78 4.68 16.81
C LYS A 64 8.42 5.16 18.22
N ARG A 65 7.30 5.84 18.39
CA ARG A 65 6.84 6.33 19.70
C ARG A 65 6.26 5.22 20.57
N HIS A 66 5.72 4.18 19.95
CA HIS A 66 5.23 2.98 20.63
C HIS A 66 5.96 1.78 20.03
N PRO A 67 7.26 1.58 20.36
CA PRO A 67 7.86 0.29 20.05
C PRO A 67 6.95 -0.72 20.73
N CYS A 68 6.36 -1.65 19.97
CA CYS A 68 5.60 -2.75 20.54
C CYS A 68 6.38 -3.25 21.75
N SER A 69 5.80 -3.10 22.95
CA SER A 69 6.26 -3.81 24.12
C SER A 69 6.23 -5.27 23.74
N GLN A 70 7.41 -5.84 23.49
CA GLN A 70 7.60 -7.28 23.40
C GLN A 70 7.44 -7.89 24.79
#